data_AF-A0A7K0RDW7-F1
#
_entry.id   AF-A0A7K0RDW7-F1
#
_cell.length_a   1.000
_cell.length_b   1.000
_cell.length_c   1.000
_cell.angle_alpha   90.00
_cell.angle_beta   90.00
_cell.angle_gamma   90.00
#
_symmetry.space_group_name_H-M   'P 1'
#
loop_
_entity.id
_entity.type
_entity.pdbx_description
1 polymer ?
#
loop_
_entity_poly.entity_id
_entity_poly.type
_entity_poly.pdbx_seq_one_letter_code
_entity_poly.pdbx_strand_id
1 'polypeptide(L)'
;MFTGLIEEKGEVVAVTPTNDGVRLTIKAGAVLSDAAHGDSICCSGVCLTIIEQTSDSFTADVMGQTLRVSALEDVAPGRAINLERAAHAGTRLGGHIVQGHVDGTAHVIDVRQSGDWRVVRFSLSAELAPLLVDKGSVTVDGVS
;
A
#
# COMPACT_ATOMS: atom_id res chain seq x y z
N MET A 1 9.25 6.11 -4.69
CA MET A 1 9.36 4.88 -5.53
C MET A 1 9.64 3.71 -4.61
N PHE A 2 9.09 2.56 -4.92
CA PHE A 2 9.10 1.34 -4.11
C PHE A 2 9.41 0.13 -4.99
N THR A 3 9.51 -1.05 -4.39
CA THR A 3 9.84 -2.31 -5.08
C THR A 3 8.72 -3.35 -5.06
N GLY A 4 7.71 -3.13 -4.21
CA GLY A 4 6.63 -4.06 -3.96
C GLY A 4 7.03 -5.22 -3.03
N LEU A 5 8.10 -5.04 -2.25
CA LEU A 5 8.57 -6.01 -1.27
C LEU A 5 8.20 -5.52 0.12
N ILE A 6 7.10 -6.06 0.65
CA ILE A 6 6.55 -5.66 1.94
C ILE A 6 7.54 -5.98 3.07
N GLU A 7 7.86 -4.96 3.85
CA GLU A 7 8.84 -5.05 4.94
C GLU A 7 8.18 -5.44 6.26
N GLU A 8 6.97 -4.95 6.51
CA GLU A 8 6.19 -5.34 7.67
C GLU A 8 4.68 -5.17 7.45
N LYS A 9 3.89 -5.71 8.38
CA LYS A 9 2.48 -5.39 8.51
C LYS A 9 2.27 -4.45 9.68
N GLY A 10 1.77 -3.26 9.38
CA GLY A 10 1.29 -2.31 10.38
C GLY A 10 -0.20 -2.48 10.66
N GLU A 11 -0.72 -1.60 11.51
CA GLU A 11 -2.13 -1.56 11.90
C GLU A 11 -2.62 -0.10 11.93
N VAL A 12 -3.75 0.17 11.31
CA VAL A 12 -4.42 1.49 11.46
C VAL A 12 -4.91 1.59 12.90
N VAL A 13 -4.48 2.62 13.63
CA VAL A 13 -4.88 2.84 15.03
C VAL A 13 -5.84 4.02 15.19
N ALA A 14 -5.84 4.96 14.24
CA ALA A 14 -6.78 6.07 14.22
C ALA A 14 -7.11 6.51 12.78
N VAL A 15 -8.35 6.94 12.58
CA VAL A 15 -8.86 7.56 11.36
C VAL A 15 -9.62 8.81 11.75
N THR A 16 -9.12 9.98 11.37
CA THR A 16 -9.75 11.26 11.69
C THR A 16 -10.20 11.93 10.39
N PRO A 17 -11.51 12.23 10.21
CA PRO A 17 -11.98 12.94 9.03
C PRO A 17 -11.33 14.32 8.89
N THR A 18 -11.08 14.73 7.65
CA THR A 18 -10.61 16.07 7.28
C THR A 18 -11.58 16.68 6.26
N ASN A 19 -11.30 17.89 5.78
CA ASN A 19 -12.18 18.57 4.82
C ASN A 19 -12.33 17.82 3.47
N ASP A 20 -11.28 17.15 3.00
CA ASP A 20 -11.28 16.39 1.73
C ASP A 20 -10.46 15.11 1.85
N GLY A 21 -10.82 14.26 2.82
CA GLY A 21 -10.16 12.98 3.04
C GLY A 21 -10.09 12.60 4.52
N VAL A 22 -9.06 11.85 4.88
CA VAL A 22 -8.84 11.39 6.26
C VAL A 22 -7.37 11.53 6.64
N ARG A 23 -7.14 11.70 7.94
CA ARG A 23 -5.83 11.54 8.57
C ARG A 23 -5.74 10.16 9.18
N LEU A 24 -4.76 9.38 8.74
CA LEU A 24 -4.52 8.03 9.23
C LEU A 24 -3.32 8.01 10.16
N THR A 25 -3.45 7.37 11.31
CA THR A 25 -2.31 6.98 12.14
C THR A 25 -2.14 5.48 12.05
N ILE A 26 -0.94 5.04 11.71
CA ILE A 26 -0.58 3.64 11.47
C ILE A 26 0.52 3.26 12.44
N LYS A 27 0.28 2.21 13.23
CA LYS A 27 1.27 1.57 14.07
C LYS A 27 2.25 0.79 13.20
N ALA A 28 3.54 1.03 13.40
CA ALA A 28 4.62 0.47 12.60
C ALA A 28 5.92 0.42 13.42
N GLY A 29 6.92 -0.33 12.94
CA GLY A 29 8.20 -0.45 13.63
C GLY A 29 9.37 -0.42 12.66
N ALA A 30 9.50 -1.46 11.84
CA ALA A 30 10.61 -1.61 10.92
C ALA A 30 10.72 -0.43 9.93
N VAL A 31 9.60 0.02 9.37
CA VAL A 31 9.62 1.13 8.38
C VAL A 31 9.88 2.50 9.01
N LEU A 32 9.84 2.61 10.35
CA LEU A 32 10.16 3.85 11.08
C LEU A 32 11.61 3.92 11.56
N SER A 33 12.39 2.86 11.37
CA SER A 33 13.76 2.76 11.89
C SER A 33 14.70 3.85 11.35
N ASP A 34 14.43 4.39 10.16
CA ASP A 34 15.19 5.45 9.50
C ASP A 34 14.30 6.49 8.80
N ALA A 35 12.99 6.51 9.09
CA ALA A 35 12.06 7.44 8.49
C ALA A 35 12.05 8.81 9.18
N ALA A 36 11.82 9.85 8.40
CA ALA A 36 11.69 11.23 8.86
C ALA A 36 10.40 11.89 8.37
N HIS A 37 10.05 13.02 8.97
CA HIS A 37 8.98 13.88 8.46
C HIS A 37 9.24 14.24 6.99
N GLY A 38 8.22 14.08 6.14
CA GLY A 38 8.31 14.30 4.70
C GLY A 38 8.73 13.07 3.88
N ASP A 39 9.18 11.99 4.51
CA ASP A 39 9.48 10.74 3.81
C ASP A 39 8.20 10.03 3.37
N SER A 40 8.34 9.17 2.36
CA SER A 40 7.23 8.40 1.79
C SER A 40 7.26 6.94 2.25
N ILE A 41 6.11 6.46 2.72
CA ILE A 41 5.85 5.05 3.03
C ILE A 41 4.73 4.55 2.12
N CYS A 42 4.94 3.41 1.46
CA CYS A 42 3.89 2.71 0.73
C CYS A 42 3.01 1.96 1.73
N CYS A 43 1.74 2.34 1.78
CA CYS A 43 0.71 1.79 2.66
C CYS A 43 -0.30 1.00 1.82
N SER A 44 -0.12 -0.32 1.77
CA SER A 44 -0.89 -1.23 0.91
C SER A 44 -0.99 -0.73 -0.55
N GLY A 45 0.15 -0.29 -1.11
CA GLY A 45 0.22 0.20 -2.49
C GLY A 45 0.00 1.71 -2.65
N VAL A 46 -0.39 2.43 -1.60
CA VAL A 46 -0.59 3.88 -1.63
C VAL A 46 0.62 4.59 -1.04
N CYS A 47 1.29 5.44 -1.82
CA CYS A 47 2.37 6.30 -1.36
C CYS A 47 1.82 7.40 -0.43
N LEU A 48 2.18 7.37 0.84
CA LEU A 48 1.79 8.36 1.83
C LEU A 48 3.01 9.06 2.44
N THR A 49 2.87 10.37 2.65
CA THR A 49 3.93 11.20 3.26
C THR A 49 3.74 11.30 4.76
N ILE A 50 4.81 11.04 5.51
CA ILE A 50 4.81 11.18 6.97
C ILE A 50 4.66 12.65 7.35
N ILE A 51 3.62 12.99 8.12
CA ILE A 51 3.44 14.33 8.69
C ILE A 51 3.81 14.39 10.17
N GLU A 52 3.63 13.29 10.91
CA GLU A 52 3.98 13.15 12.32
C GLU A 52 4.41 11.71 12.59
N GLN A 53 5.29 11.48 13.57
CA GLN A 53 5.68 10.13 13.98
C GLN A 53 6.07 10.05 15.46
N THR A 54 5.84 8.87 16.03
CA THR A 54 6.37 8.42 17.32
C THR A 54 7.40 7.32 17.08
N SER A 55 7.88 6.67 18.15
CA SER A 55 8.74 5.48 18.02
C SER A 55 8.04 4.25 17.45
N ASP A 56 6.71 4.24 17.41
CA ASP A 56 5.89 3.06 17.11
C ASP A 56 4.68 3.36 16.20
N SER A 57 4.56 4.57 15.68
CA SER A 57 3.51 4.96 14.76
C SER A 57 3.91 6.15 13.90
N PHE A 58 3.26 6.29 12.75
CA PHE A 58 3.30 7.51 11.95
C PHE A 58 1.90 7.91 11.52
N THR A 59 1.77 9.19 11.19
CA THR A 59 0.52 9.78 10.71
C THR A 59 0.74 10.33 9.31
N ALA A 60 -0.27 10.19 8.45
CA ALA A 60 -0.31 10.74 7.10
C ALA A 60 -1.71 11.26 6.75
N ASP A 61 -1.78 12.28 5.91
CA ASP A 61 -3.03 12.75 5.30
C ASP A 61 -3.30 11.98 4.00
N VAL A 62 -4.53 11.51 3.82
CA VAL A 62 -4.99 10.78 2.64
C VAL A 62 -6.10 11.59 1.98
N MET A 63 -5.86 12.02 0.76
CA MET A 63 -6.80 12.82 -0.01
C MET A 63 -8.04 12.00 -0.42
N GLY A 64 -9.18 12.66 -0.56
CA GLY A 64 -10.44 12.03 -0.99
C GLY A 64 -10.31 11.31 -2.33
N GLN A 65 -9.51 11.83 -3.26
CA GLN A 65 -9.24 11.15 -4.53
C GLN A 65 -8.53 9.81 -4.32
N THR A 66 -7.55 9.75 -3.42
CA THR A 66 -6.81 8.53 -3.10
C THR A 66 -7.70 7.49 -2.44
N LEU A 67 -8.60 7.92 -1.55
CA LEU A 67 -9.60 7.05 -0.94
C LEU A 67 -10.50 6.39 -2.01
N ARG A 68 -11.02 7.18 -2.95
CA ARG A 68 -11.93 6.69 -4.01
C ARG A 68 -11.31 5.66 -4.97
N VAL A 69 -10.00 5.73 -5.22
CA VAL A 69 -9.34 4.88 -6.22
C VAL A 69 -8.55 3.73 -5.60
N SER A 70 -8.52 3.61 -4.28
CA SER A 70 -7.76 2.57 -3.59
C SER A 70 -8.63 1.77 -2.63
N ALA A 71 -8.08 0.67 -2.11
CA ALA A 71 -8.77 -0.12 -1.09
C ALA A 71 -8.91 0.62 0.26
N LEU A 72 -8.43 1.87 0.39
CA LEU A 72 -8.51 2.65 1.63
C LEU A 72 -9.84 3.38 1.83
N GLU A 73 -10.78 3.33 0.89
CA GLU A 73 -12.10 3.99 1.02
C GLU A 73 -12.79 3.68 2.36
N ASP A 74 -12.82 2.41 2.75
CA ASP A 74 -13.42 1.93 4.02
C ASP A 74 -12.36 1.65 5.10
N VAL A 75 -11.28 2.45 5.14
CA VAL A 75 -10.24 2.29 6.17
C VAL A 75 -10.78 2.61 7.56
N ALA A 76 -10.49 1.73 8.53
CA ALA A 76 -10.94 1.85 9.91
C ALA A 76 -9.85 1.36 10.88
N PRO A 77 -9.88 1.79 12.16
CA PRO A 77 -8.97 1.26 13.17
C PRO A 77 -9.05 -0.27 13.29
N GLY A 78 -7.91 -0.92 13.56
CA GLY A 78 -7.75 -2.37 13.58
C GLY A 78 -7.45 -3.00 12.21
N ARG A 79 -7.51 -2.23 11.12
CA ARG A 79 -7.17 -2.74 9.79
C ARG A 79 -5.65 -2.96 9.66
N ALA A 80 -5.25 -4.17 9.26
CA ALA A 80 -3.87 -4.46 8.90
C ALA A 80 -3.48 -3.82 7.56
N ILE A 81 -2.28 -3.26 7.48
CA ILE A 81 -1.74 -2.58 6.29
C ILE A 81 -0.35 -3.15 5.96
N ASN A 82 -0.07 -3.40 4.70
CA ASN A 82 1.27 -3.73 4.24
C ASN A 82 2.12 -2.46 4.16
N LEU A 83 3.34 -2.48 4.68
CA LEU A 83 4.22 -1.32 4.71
C LEU A 83 5.54 -1.59 3.99
N GLU A 84 5.99 -0.62 3.20
CA GLU A 84 7.29 -0.60 2.53
C GLU A 84 7.83 0.84 2.49
N ARG A 85 9.11 1.03 2.85
CA ARG A 85 9.81 2.32 2.75
C ARG A 85 10.11 2.65 1.30
N ALA A 86 10.23 3.95 1.01
CA ALA A 86 10.76 4.38 -0.28
C ALA A 86 12.17 3.81 -0.50
N ALA A 87 12.40 3.23 -1.69
CA ALA A 87 13.68 2.65 -2.03
C ALA A 87 14.77 3.73 -2.15
N HIS A 88 15.93 3.52 -1.53
CA HIS A 88 17.08 4.39 -1.75
C HIS A 88 17.63 4.23 -3.18
N ALA A 89 18.12 5.34 -3.75
CA ALA A 89 18.80 5.31 -5.03
C ALA A 89 20.01 4.35 -5.00
N GLY A 90 20.11 3.48 -6.01
CA GLY A 90 21.21 2.50 -6.12
C GLY A 90 20.99 1.19 -5.36
N THR A 91 19.84 1.01 -4.71
CA THR A 91 19.46 -0.28 -4.10
C THR A 91 19.00 -1.29 -5.15
N ARG A 92 18.99 -2.57 -4.77
CA ARG A 92 18.46 -3.64 -5.62
C ARG A 92 16.94 -3.53 -5.71
N LEU A 93 16.40 -3.60 -6.92
CA LEU A 93 14.97 -3.76 -7.16
C LEU A 93 14.65 -5.26 -7.20
N GLY A 94 14.24 -5.83 -6.07
CA GLY A 94 13.95 -7.26 -5.96
C GLY A 94 12.58 -7.67 -6.49
N GLY A 95 11.64 -6.72 -6.58
CA GLY A 95 10.39 -6.86 -7.32
C GLY A 95 10.45 -6.08 -8.65
N HIS A 96 9.51 -5.17 -8.85
CA HIS A 96 9.51 -4.23 -9.98
C HIS A 96 9.40 -2.78 -9.51
N ILE A 97 9.44 -1.81 -10.42
CA ILE A 97 9.30 -0.41 -10.06
C ILE A 97 7.83 -0.13 -9.69
N VAL A 98 7.60 0.18 -8.43
CA VAL A 98 6.28 0.54 -7.90
C VAL A 98 6.25 2.03 -7.59
N GLN A 99 5.28 2.75 -8.14
CA GLN A 99 5.14 4.20 -7.88
C GLN A 99 4.44 4.49 -6.55
N GLY A 100 3.53 3.61 -6.13
CA GLY A 100 2.60 3.86 -5.03
C GLY A 100 1.41 4.74 -5.43
N HIS A 101 1.16 4.89 -6.74
CA HIS A 101 -0.02 5.54 -7.30
C HIS A 101 -0.98 4.44 -7.75
N VAL A 102 -2.06 4.23 -6.99
CA VAL A 102 -3.02 3.16 -7.26
C VAL A 102 -3.93 3.55 -8.42
N ASP A 103 -4.02 2.69 -9.44
CA ASP A 103 -4.88 2.90 -10.61
C ASP A 103 -6.35 2.56 -10.36
N GLY A 104 -6.63 1.65 -9.42
CA GLY A 104 -7.98 1.22 -9.09
C GLY A 104 -8.00 0.04 -8.11
N THR A 105 -9.20 -0.52 -7.92
CA THR A 105 -9.43 -1.67 -7.03
C THR A 105 -9.86 -2.90 -7.82
N ALA A 106 -9.63 -4.07 -7.21
CA ALA A 106 -10.06 -5.36 -7.73
C ALA A 106 -10.59 -6.22 -6.57
N HIS A 107 -11.56 -7.08 -6.85
CA HIS A 107 -12.10 -8.01 -5.88
C HIS A 107 -11.45 -9.39 -6.03
N VAL A 108 -11.11 -10.01 -4.91
CA VAL A 108 -10.76 -11.43 -4.89
C VAL A 108 -12.03 -12.23 -5.19
N ILE A 109 -12.00 -13.03 -6.27
CA ILE A 109 -13.13 -13.86 -6.70
C ILE A 109 -12.91 -15.36 -6.46
N ASP A 110 -11.66 -15.79 -6.27
CA ASP A 110 -11.33 -17.17 -5.88
C ASP A 110 -9.97 -17.22 -5.17
N VAL A 111 -9.84 -18.11 -4.18
CA VAL A 111 -8.58 -18.42 -3.52
C VAL A 111 -8.47 -19.93 -3.40
N ARG A 112 -7.54 -20.52 -4.15
CA ARG A 112 -7.34 -21.97 -4.17
C ARG A 112 -5.94 -22.34 -3.69
N GLN A 113 -5.87 -23.27 -2.74
CA GLN A 113 -4.60 -23.90 -2.38
C GLN A 113 -4.10 -24.77 -3.54
N SER A 114 -2.81 -24.68 -3.84
CA SER A 114 -2.15 -25.44 -4.90
C SER A 114 -0.76 -25.87 -4.42
N GLY A 115 -0.68 -27.00 -3.73
CA GLY A 115 0.59 -27.46 -3.13
C GLY A 115 1.09 -26.46 -2.08
N ASP A 116 2.29 -25.92 -2.30
CA ASP A 116 2.95 -24.98 -1.39
C ASP A 116 2.57 -23.51 -1.64
N TRP A 117 1.76 -23.21 -2.65
CA TRP A 117 1.31 -21.86 -2.97
C TRP A 117 -0.21 -21.74 -3.04
N ARG A 118 -0.68 -20.50 -3.16
CA ARG A 118 -2.09 -20.17 -3.39
C ARG A 118 -2.24 -19.52 -4.75
N VAL A 119 -3.28 -19.89 -5.47
CA VAL A 119 -3.75 -19.16 -6.64
C VAL A 119 -4.83 -18.22 -6.16
N VAL A 120 -4.57 -16.92 -6.23
CA VAL A 120 -5.54 -15.87 -5.93
C VAL A 120 -6.02 -15.30 -7.24
N ARG A 121 -7.33 -15.37 -7.49
CA ARG A 121 -7.94 -14.81 -8.69
C ARG A 121 -8.65 -13.51 -8.33
N PHE A 122 -8.37 -12.48 -9.12
CA PHE A 122 -8.98 -11.16 -8.97
C PHE A 122 -9.93 -10.88 -10.14
N SER A 123 -10.97 -10.09 -9.90
CA SER A 123 -11.68 -9.39 -10.97
C SER A 123 -10.76 -8.38 -11.64
N LEU A 124 -11.03 -8.05 -12.90
CA LEU A 124 -10.29 -6.98 -13.59
C LEU A 124 -11.29 -6.11 -14.35
N SER A 125 -11.21 -4.79 -14.14
CA SER A 125 -12.03 -3.85 -14.90
C SER A 125 -11.59 -3.79 -16.36
N ALA A 126 -12.52 -3.50 -17.27
CA ALA A 126 -12.21 -3.37 -18.69
C ALA A 126 -11.22 -2.22 -18.98
N GLU A 127 -11.21 -1.20 -18.11
CA GLU A 127 -10.31 -0.04 -18.21
C GLU A 127 -8.87 -0.40 -17.87
N LEU A 128 -8.65 -1.28 -16.87
CA LEU A 128 -7.31 -1.73 -16.47
C LEU A 128 -6.80 -2.90 -17.32
N ALA A 129 -7.69 -3.66 -17.96
CA ALA A 129 -7.32 -4.85 -18.73
C ALA A 129 -6.21 -4.64 -19.79
N PRO A 130 -6.18 -3.52 -20.55
CA PRO A 130 -5.10 -3.27 -21.52
C PRO A 130 -3.71 -3.06 -20.91
N LEU A 131 -3.62 -2.81 -19.61
CA LEU A 131 -2.36 -2.58 -18.90
C LEU A 131 -1.69 -3.88 -18.41
N LEU A 132 -2.41 -5.00 -18.44
CA LEU A 132 -1.90 -6.29 -17.99
C LEU A 132 -1.61 -7.21 -19.18
N VAL A 133 -0.55 -8.00 -19.03
CA VAL A 133 -0.14 -9.02 -20.00
C VAL A 133 0.15 -10.34 -19.28
N ASP A 134 0.06 -11.45 -20.01
CA ASP A 134 0.49 -12.74 -19.47
C ASP A 134 1.97 -12.66 -19.04
N LYS A 135 2.25 -13.15 -17.82
CA LYS A 135 3.57 -13.09 -17.16
C LYS A 135 4.15 -11.67 -16.97
N GLY A 136 3.31 -10.64 -17.05
CA GLY A 136 3.67 -9.29 -16.60
C GLY A 136 3.69 -9.18 -15.07
N SER A 137 4.26 -8.09 -14.57
CA SER A 137 4.20 -7.73 -13.15
C SER A 137 2.95 -6.87 -12.87
N VAL A 138 2.43 -6.98 -11.65
CA VAL A 138 1.33 -6.15 -11.13
C VAL A 138 1.55 -5.96 -9.64
N THR A 139 1.18 -4.80 -9.10
CA THR A 139 1.22 -4.56 -7.65
C THR A 139 -0.18 -4.69 -7.06
N VAL A 140 -0.36 -5.56 -6.07
CA VAL A 140 -1.63 -5.74 -5.35
C VAL A 140 -1.40 -5.51 -3.86
N ASP A 141 -2.09 -4.52 -3.26
CA ASP A 141 -1.89 -4.10 -1.87
C ASP A 141 -0.40 -3.89 -1.52
N GLY A 142 0.35 -3.31 -2.47
CA GLY A 142 1.78 -3.06 -2.33
C GLY A 142 2.69 -4.26 -2.58
N VAL A 143 2.15 -5.46 -2.82
CA VAL A 143 2.92 -6.67 -3.13
C VAL A 143 3.17 -6.74 -4.64
N SER A 144 4.44 -6.82 -5.03
CA SER A 144 4.88 -7.10 -6.41
C SER A 144 4.57 -8.52 -6.87
#